data_AF-A0A3D1GCY9-F1
#
_entry.id   AF-A0A3D1GCY9-F1
#
_cell.length_a   1.000
_cell.length_b   1.000
_cell.length_c   1.000
_cell.angle_alpha   90.00
_cell.angle_beta   90.00
_cell.angle_gamma   90.00
#
_symmetry.space_group_name_H-M   'P 1'
#
loop_
_entity.id
_entity.type
_entity.pdbx_description
1 polymer ?
#
loop_
_entity_poly.entity_id
_entity_poly.type
_entity_poly.pdbx_seq_one_letter_code
_entity_poly.pdbx_strand_id
1 'polypeptide(L)'
;MIMFGDRIKSQLEINQAPSLNARINTAIYSGLETRSDPTETSKMVKKIAEQNLKPVIDTLKTILDTDLPSMDAKLDELGAPWTPGRILDLEH
;
A
#
# COMPACT_ATOMS: atom_id res chain seq x y z
N MET A 1 -11.58 -13.21 -11.03
CA MET A 1 -11.16 -13.19 -12.46
C MET A 1 -10.64 -11.85 -12.94
N ILE A 2 -10.99 -10.72 -12.30
CA ILE A 2 -10.61 -9.36 -12.76
C ILE A 2 -9.09 -9.12 -12.68
N MET A 3 -8.41 -9.69 -11.67
CA MET A 3 -6.99 -9.45 -11.44
C MET A 3 -6.09 -10.11 -12.49
N PHE A 4 -6.33 -11.38 -12.82
CA PHE A 4 -5.42 -12.20 -13.66
C PHE A 4 -5.99 -12.64 -15.01
N GLY A 5 -7.21 -12.22 -15.36
CA GLY A 5 -7.87 -12.62 -16.62
C GLY A 5 -8.50 -14.02 -16.55
N ASP A 6 -8.90 -14.53 -17.72
CA ASP A 6 -9.55 -15.83 -17.88
C ASP A 6 -8.54 -16.93 -18.19
N ARG A 7 -8.39 -17.88 -17.24
CA ARG A 7 -7.46 -19.00 -17.38
C ARG A 7 -7.88 -19.98 -18.47
N ILE A 8 -9.18 -20.20 -18.66
CA ILE A 8 -9.68 -21.16 -19.66
C ILE A 8 -9.48 -20.58 -21.06
N LYS A 9 -9.82 -19.30 -21.25
CA LYS A 9 -9.54 -18.61 -22.53
C LYS A 9 -8.05 -18.52 -22.83
N SER A 10 -7.21 -18.35 -21.80
CA SER A 10 -5.76 -18.36 -21.96
C SER A 10 -5.22 -19.72 -22.40
N GLN A 11 -5.77 -20.83 -21.89
CA GLN A 11 -5.36 -22.18 -22.29
C GLN A 11 -5.78 -22.51 -23.73
N LEU A 12 -6.89 -21.95 -24.18
CA LEU A 12 -7.44 -22.16 -25.52
C LEU A 12 -6.98 -21.10 -26.53
N GLU A 13 -6.02 -20.24 -26.16
CA GLU A 13 -5.51 -19.12 -26.98
C GLU A 13 -6.61 -18.21 -27.55
N ILE A 14 -7.74 -18.12 -26.85
CA ILE A 14 -8.87 -17.29 -27.26
C ILE A 14 -8.50 -15.84 -26.99
N ASN A 15 -8.72 -15.00 -28.00
CA ASN A 15 -8.45 -13.56 -27.92
C ASN A 15 -9.25 -12.94 -26.76
N GLN A 16 -8.54 -12.26 -25.85
CA GLN A 16 -9.13 -11.67 -24.66
C GLN A 16 -8.45 -10.35 -24.31
N ALA A 17 -9.21 -9.44 -23.70
CA ALA A 17 -8.65 -8.18 -23.23
C ALA A 17 -7.58 -8.44 -22.15
N PRO A 18 -6.49 -7.64 -22.11
CA PRO A 18 -5.47 -7.74 -21.07
C PRO A 18 -6.07 -7.60 -19.67
N SER A 19 -5.59 -8.42 -18.73
CA SER A 19 -6.01 -8.40 -17.32
C SER A 19 -5.63 -7.09 -16.63
N LEU A 20 -6.23 -6.81 -15.47
CA LEU A 20 -5.89 -5.63 -14.68
C LEU A 20 -4.40 -5.63 -14.27
N ASN A 21 -3.87 -6.78 -13.86
CA ASN A 21 -2.47 -6.93 -13.48
C ASN A 21 -1.53 -6.70 -14.68
N ALA A 22 -1.88 -7.18 -15.87
CA ALA A 22 -1.11 -6.94 -17.09
C ALA A 22 -1.03 -5.43 -17.41
N ARG A 23 -2.16 -4.71 -17.33
CA ARG A 23 -2.22 -3.26 -17.57
C ARG A 23 -1.38 -2.45 -16.57
N ILE A 24 -1.44 -2.82 -15.28
CA ILE A 24 -0.63 -2.18 -14.23
C ILE A 24 0.86 -2.38 -14.50
N ASN A 25 1.27 -3.61 -14.80
CA ASN A 25 2.67 -3.90 -15.11
C ASN A 25 3.16 -3.19 -16.38
N THR A 26 2.32 -3.10 -17.43
CA THR A 26 2.65 -2.30 -18.62
C THR A 26 2.86 -0.82 -18.27
N ALA A 27 2.03 -0.23 -17.42
CA ALA A 27 2.17 1.17 -17.01
C ALA A 27 3.43 1.41 -16.15
N ILE A 28 3.77 0.46 -15.28
CA ILE A 28 5.02 0.50 -14.51
C ILE A 28 6.21 0.42 -15.45
N TYR A 29 6.23 -0.56 -16.36
CA TYR A 29 7.35 -0.77 -17.27
C TYR A 29 7.53 0.40 -18.26
N SER A 30 6.44 0.91 -18.84
CA SER A 30 6.51 2.06 -19.76
C SER A 30 6.96 3.34 -19.06
N GLY A 31 6.61 3.51 -17.78
CA GLY A 31 7.08 4.62 -16.96
C GLY A 31 8.56 4.53 -16.58
N LEU A 32 9.10 3.31 -16.40
CA LEU A 32 10.49 3.07 -16.02
C LEU A 32 11.47 3.14 -17.21
N GLU A 33 11.04 2.72 -18.40
CA GLU A 33 11.87 2.69 -19.62
C GLU A 33 11.95 4.05 -20.35
N THR A 34 11.15 5.02 -19.93
CA THR A 34 11.08 6.33 -20.59
C THR A 34 12.09 7.31 -19.97
N ARG A 35 13.07 7.76 -20.78
CA ARG A 35 14.04 8.82 -20.42
C ARG A 35 13.56 10.23 -20.75
N SER A 36 12.41 10.38 -21.41
CA SER A 36 11.80 11.69 -21.66
C SER A 36 11.09 12.19 -20.41
N ASP A 37 10.94 13.50 -20.31
CA ASP A 37 10.25 14.11 -19.17
C ASP A 37 8.85 13.50 -18.98
N PRO A 38 8.41 13.26 -17.73
CA PRO A 38 7.09 12.74 -17.44
C PRO A 38 6.02 13.64 -18.05
N THR A 39 5.08 13.04 -18.78
CA THR A 39 3.98 13.79 -19.40
C THR A 39 3.14 14.52 -18.35
N GLU A 40 2.44 15.57 -18.76
CA GLU A 40 1.54 16.32 -17.85
C GLU A 40 0.48 15.40 -17.20
N THR A 41 0.00 14.39 -17.93
CA THR A 41 -0.90 13.38 -17.38
C THR A 41 -0.22 12.53 -16.30
N SER A 42 1.03 12.10 -16.50
CA SER A 42 1.81 11.34 -15.50
C SER A 42 2.03 12.16 -14.23
N LYS A 43 2.34 13.46 -14.36
CA LYS A 43 2.49 14.38 -13.22
C LYS A 43 1.16 14.56 -12.46
N MET A 44 0.04 14.66 -13.18
CA MET A 44 -1.29 14.76 -12.58
C MET A 44 -1.66 13.50 -11.78
N VAL A 45 -1.44 12.31 -12.36
CA VAL A 45 -1.71 11.03 -11.70
C VAL A 45 -0.85 10.89 -10.43
N LYS A 46 0.42 11.25 -10.48
CA LYS A 46 1.29 11.28 -9.30
C LYS A 46 0.72 12.19 -8.21
N LYS A 47 0.32 13.42 -8.55
CA LYS A 47 -0.24 14.39 -7.59
C LYS A 47 -1.51 13.86 -6.92
N ILE A 48 -2.39 13.22 -7.69
CA ILE A 48 -3.60 12.58 -7.15
C ILE A 48 -3.22 11.43 -6.19
N ALA A 49 -2.24 10.61 -6.56
CA ALA A 49 -1.78 9.52 -5.69
C ALA A 49 -1.21 10.06 -4.36
N GLU A 50 -0.39 11.12 -4.40
CA GLU A 50 0.16 11.76 -3.20
C GLU A 50 -0.94 12.33 -2.29
N GLN A 51 -1.95 12.98 -2.88
CA GLN A 51 -3.10 13.52 -2.14
C GLN A 51 -3.91 12.43 -1.42
N ASN A 52 -4.13 11.29 -2.08
CA ASN A 52 -4.86 10.16 -1.50
C ASN A 52 -4.04 9.39 -0.47
N LEU A 53 -2.71 9.35 -0.63
CA LEU A 53 -1.83 8.65 0.30
C LEU A 53 -1.66 9.40 1.62
N LYS A 54 -1.67 10.74 1.59
CA LYS A 54 -1.50 11.58 2.78
C LYS A 54 -2.42 11.21 3.96
N PRO A 55 -3.76 11.10 3.81
CA PRO A 55 -4.63 10.73 4.94
C PRO A 55 -4.35 9.32 5.49
N VAL A 56 -3.89 8.39 4.66
CA VAL A 56 -3.49 7.04 5.10
C VAL A 56 -2.26 7.12 5.98
N ILE A 57 -1.25 7.89 5.58
CA ILE A 57 -0.04 8.12 6.37
C ILE A 57 -0.38 8.81 7.69
N ASP A 58 -1.23 9.83 7.66
CA ASP A 58 -1.62 10.56 8.87
C ASP A 58 -2.35 9.63 9.86
N THR A 59 -3.22 8.75 9.36
CA THR A 59 -3.89 7.73 10.19
C THR A 59 -2.89 6.75 10.82
N LEU A 60 -1.92 6.27 10.02
CA LEU A 60 -0.88 5.37 10.53
C LEU A 60 -0.02 6.01 11.60
N LYS A 61 0.32 7.30 11.45
CA LYS A 61 1.06 8.05 12.47
C LYS A 61 0.26 8.16 13.76
N THR A 62 -1.03 8.48 13.71
CA THR A 62 -1.88 8.53 14.91
C THR A 62 -1.90 7.20 15.64
N ILE A 63 -2.02 6.09 14.91
CA ILE A 63 -2.01 4.75 15.51
C ILE A 63 -0.67 4.48 16.21
N LEU A 64 0.44 4.79 15.55
CA LEU A 64 1.79 4.53 16.08
C LEU A 64 2.16 5.43 17.25
N ASP A 65 1.86 6.73 17.16
CA ASP A 65 2.35 7.73 18.09
C ASP A 65 1.39 7.97 19.26
N THR A 66 0.10 7.61 19.12
CA THR A 66 -0.93 7.89 20.12
C THR A 66 -1.64 6.63 20.60
N ASP A 67 -2.24 5.87 19.68
CA ASP A 67 -3.12 4.77 20.08
C ASP A 67 -2.32 3.61 20.69
N LEU A 68 -1.21 3.21 20.06
CA LEU A 68 -0.36 2.12 20.55
C LEU A 68 0.23 2.43 21.94
N PRO A 69 0.88 3.58 22.19
CA PRO A 69 1.37 3.92 23.54
C PRO A 69 0.26 3.93 24.59
N SER A 70 -0.93 4.43 24.25
CA SER A 70 -2.09 4.41 25.17
C SER A 70 -2.57 3.00 25.47
N MET A 71 -2.54 2.09 24.50
CA MET A 71 -2.86 0.68 24.71
C MET A 71 -1.79 -0.02 25.56
N ASP A 72 -0.52 0.27 25.30
CA ASP A 72 0.60 -0.30 26.05
C ASP A 72 0.57 0.15 27.51
N ALA A 73 0.34 1.43 27.81
CA ALA A 73 0.21 1.91 29.17
C ALA A 73 -0.92 1.20 29.95
N LYS A 74 -2.07 0.96 29.30
CA LYS A 74 -3.19 0.22 29.91
C LYS A 74 -2.85 -1.25 30.18
N LEU A 75 -2.12 -1.87 29.27
CA LEU A 75 -1.69 -3.26 29.42
C LEU A 75 -0.66 -3.39 30.56
N ASP A 76 0.21 -2.40 30.75
CA ASP A 76 1.15 -2.36 31.87
C ASP A 76 0.44 -2.14 33.21
N GLU A 77 -0.53 -1.23 33.27
CA GLU A 77 -1.38 -1.03 34.46
C GLU A 77 -2.10 -2.30 34.89
N LEU A 78 -2.57 -3.09 33.92
CA LEU A 78 -3.24 -4.37 34.16
C LEU A 78 -2.28 -5.53 34.43
N GLY A 79 -0.97 -5.31 34.40
CA GLY A 79 0.05 -6.34 34.60
C GLY A 79 0.05 -7.43 33.54
N ALA A 80 -0.39 -7.11 32.32
CA ALA A 80 -0.42 -8.06 31.22
C ALA A 80 1.00 -8.50 30.84
N PRO A 81 1.22 -9.78 30.48
CA PRO A 81 2.53 -10.26 30.05
C PRO A 81 2.99 -9.57 28.76
N TRP A 82 4.31 -9.50 28.57
CA TRP A 82 4.91 -8.90 27.37
C TRP A 82 4.51 -9.64 26.08
N THR A 83 4.17 -8.88 25.03
CA THR A 83 3.80 -9.39 23.71
C THR A 83 4.87 -9.03 22.66
N PRO A 84 5.14 -9.91 21.67
CA PRO A 84 6.10 -9.61 20.61
C PRO A 84 5.76 -8.32 19.85
N GLY A 85 6.76 -7.45 19.68
CA GLY A 85 6.60 -6.16 19.01
C GLY A 85 6.15 -5.02 19.92
N ARG A 86 5.87 -5.28 21.21
CA ARG A 86 5.57 -4.27 22.21
C ARG A 86 6.84 -3.57 22.66
N ILE A 87 6.88 -2.25 22.46
CA ILE A 87 7.99 -1.40 22.91
C ILE A 87 7.76 -1.15 24.40
N LEU A 88 8.60 -1.77 25.24
CA LEU A 88 8.63 -1.47 26.66
C LEU A 88 9.45 -0.20 26.85
N ASP A 89 8.81 0.88 27.28
CA ASP A 89 9.56 2.02 27.78
C ASP A 89 10.02 1.69 29.21
N LEU A 90 11.30 1.39 29.37
CA LEU A 90 11.88 0.99 30.67
C LEU A 90 12.24 2.20 31.54
N GLU A 91 12.04 3.40 31.04
CA GLU A 91 12.39 4.64 31.73
C GLU A 91 11.09 5.36 32.13
N HIS A 92 10.74 5.23 33.41
CA HIS A 92 9.88 6.20 34.08
C HIS A 92 10.72 7.41 34.52
#